data_AF-A0A2E3ZNB8-F1
#
_entry.id   AF-A0A2E3ZNB8-F1
#
_cell.length_a   1.000
_cell.length_b   1.000
_cell.length_c   1.000
_cell.angle_alpha   90.00
_cell.angle_beta   90.00
_cell.angle_gamma   90.00
#
_symmetry.space_group_name_H-M   'P 1'
#
loop_
_entity.id
_entity.type
_entity.pdbx_description
1 polymer ?
#
loop_
_entity_poly.entity_id
_entity_poly.type
_entity_poly.pdbx_seq_one_letter_code
_entity_poly.pdbx_strand_id
1 'polypeptide(L)' 'MKQYLNLMRLVLEEGVKKEDRTGIGTQSTFGHQFRFD' A
#
# COMPACT_ATOMS: atom_id res chain seq x y z
N MET A 1 -2.91 12.32 -9.48
CA MET A 1 -2.05 11.20 -9.96
C MET A 1 -0.77 11.01 -9.15
N LYS A 2 -0.05 12.06 -8.74
CA LYS A 2 1.20 11.91 -7.96
C LYS A 2 0.99 11.19 -6.62
N GLN A 3 -0.10 11.48 -5.92
CA GLN A 3 -0.42 10.88 -4.61
C GLN A 3 -0.58 9.36 -4.71
N TYR A 4 -1.30 8.88 -5.72
CA TYR A 4 -1.48 7.45 -5.95
C TYR A 4 -0.13 6.75 -6.23
N LEU A 5 0.71 7.33 -7.09
CA LEU A 5 2.04 6.77 -7.39
C LEU A 5 2.95 6.76 -6.15
N ASN A 6 2.84 7.76 -5.28
CA ASN A 6 3.56 7.79 -4.01
C ASN A 6 3.07 6.69 -3.06
N LEU A 7 1.76 6.44 -2.97
CA LEU A 7 1.25 5.29 -2.20
C LEU A 7 1.79 3.98 -2.76
N MET A 8 1.76 3.79 -4.09
CA MET A 8 2.27 2.56 -4.70
C MET A 8 3.74 2.33 -4.38
N ARG A 9 4.58 3.37 -4.43
CA ARG A 9 5.99 3.27 -4.01
C ARG A 9 6.12 2.89 -2.54
N LEU A 10 5.38 3.55 -1.65
CA LEU A 10 5.39 3.25 -0.22
C LEU A 10 5.02 1.78 0.06
N VAL A 11 3.99 1.26 -0.61
CA VAL A 11 3.57 -0.15 -0.46
C VAL A 11 4.65 -1.12 -0.96
N LEU A 12 5.39 -0.77 -2.02
CA LEU A 12 6.45 -1.62 -2.56
C LEU A 12 7.75 -1.59 -1.75
N GLU A 13 8.08 -0.45 -1.15
CA GLU A 13 9.33 -0.25 -0.41
C GLU A 13 9.21 -0.61 1.08
N GLU A 14 8.09 -0.24 1.71
CA GLU A 14 7.88 -0.37 3.16
C GLU A 14 6.72 -1.31 3.53
N GLY A 15 6.03 -1.89 2.54
CA GLY A 15 4.90 -2.78 2.75
C GLY A 15 5.29 -4.08 3.47
N VAL A 16 4.48 -4.48 4.45
CA VAL A 16 4.65 -5.76 5.14
C VAL A 16 3.95 -6.85 4.34
N LYS A 17 4.65 -7.97 4.09
CA LYS A 17 4.06 -9.17 3.49
C LYS A 17 3.03 -9.76 4.43
N LYS A 18 1.80 -9.95 3.96
CA LYS A 18 0.68 -10.55 4.68
C LYS A 18 -0.15 -11.41 3.75
N GLU A 19 -0.70 -12.51 4.24
CA GLU A 19 -1.68 -13.29 3.49
C GLU A 19 -3.06 -12.68 3.69
N ASP A 20 -3.85 -12.65 2.62
CA ASP A 20 -5.25 -12.29 2.69
C ASP A 20 -6.14 -13.49 3.08
N ARG A 21 -7.46 -13.30 3.11
CA ARG A 21 -8.40 -14.36 3.50
C ARG A 21 -8.43 -15.55 2.54
N THR A 22 -7.90 -15.39 1.32
CA THR A 22 -7.81 -16.46 0.32
C THR A 22 -6.47 -17.19 0.37
N GLY A 23 -5.55 -16.75 1.24
CA GLY A 23 -4.18 -17.29 1.31
C GLY A 23 -3.27 -16.74 0.22
N ILE A 24 -3.71 -15.74 -0.55
CA ILE A 24 -2.86 -15.07 -1.53
C ILE A 24 -2.05 -13.98 -0.83
N GLY A 25 -0.74 -13.99 -1.05
CA GLY A 25 0.17 -13.02 -0.48
C GLY A 25 -0.05 -11.60 -1.01
N THR A 26 -0.02 -10.64 -0.10
CA THR A 26 -0.15 -9.20 -0.35
C THR A 26 1.00 -8.44 0.33
N GLN A 27 1.31 -7.23 -0.17
CA GLN A 27 2.11 -6.25 0.56
C GLN A 27 1.20 -5.13 1.02
N SER A 28 1.24 -4.79 2.30
CA SER A 28 0.27 -3.89 2.91
C SER A 28 0.94 -2.90 3.87
N THR A 29 0.46 -1.65 3.85
CA THR A 29 0.78 -0.60 4.81
C THR A 29 -0.52 -0.18 5.51
N PHE A 30 -0.41 0.34 6.74
CA PHE A 30 -1.57 0.78 7.53
C PHE A 30 -1.52 2.30 7.77
N GLY A 31 -2.66 2.96 7.69
CA GLY A 31 -2.79 4.38 8.08
C GLY A 31 -2.31 5.42 7.06
N HIS A 32 -2.15 5.09 5.78
CA HIS A 32 -1.81 6.09 4.76
C HIS A 32 -3.01 7.00 4.46
N GLN A 33 -2.76 8.31 4.34
CA GLN A 33 -3.79 9.32 4.06
C GLN A 33 -3.56 10.01 2.72
N PHE A 34 -4.64 10.22 1.97
CA PHE A 34 -4.62 11.04 0.77
C PHE A 34 -5.12 12.46 1.03
N ARG A 35 -4.52 13.41 0.31
CA ARG A 35 -5.04 14.76 0.12
C ARG A 35 -5.00 15.10 -1.36
N PHE A 36 -6.14 15.47 -1.89
CA PHE A 36 -6.30 15.96 -3.26
C PHE A 36 -6.72 17.43 -3.16
N ASP A 37 -6.01 18.27 -3.89
CA ASP A 37 -6.34 19.68 -4.06
C ASP A 37 -7.07 19.86 -5.41
#